data_AF-A0A917YTF2-F1
#
_entry.id   AF-A0A917YTF2-F1
#
_cell.length_a   1.000
_cell.length_b   1.000
_cell.length_c   1.000
_cell.angle_alpha   90.00
_cell.angle_beta   90.00
_cell.angle_gamma   90.00
#
_symmetry.space_group_name_H-M   'P 1'
#
loop_
_entity.id
_entity.type
_entity.pdbx_description
1 polymer ?
#
loop_
_entity_poly.entity_id
_entity_poly.type
_entity_poly.pdbx_seq_one_letter_code
_entity_poly.pdbx_strand_id
1 'polypeptide(L)' 'MAADDRLEDDELARRLREAHRRVRLLPAAEKERMGRRYLAICDLAKRDRERAATRLDAFLAALDGASDTPRAPENPLGI' A
#
# COMPACT_ATOMS: atom_id res chain seq x y z
N MET A 1 -5.24 24.05 18.91
CA MET A 1 -5.40 23.25 17.67
C MET A 1 -4.09 22.54 17.30
N ALA A 2 -3.47 21.80 18.22
CA ALA A 2 -2.15 21.15 18.03
C ALA A 2 -2.10 19.67 18.50
N ALA A 3 -3.20 19.17 19.06
CA ALA A 3 -3.32 17.75 19.44
C ALA A 3 -3.80 16.90 18.26
N ASP A 4 -4.62 17.48 17.37
CA ASP A 4 -5.18 16.81 16.19
C ASP A 4 -4.08 16.37 15.21
N ASP A 5 -3.19 17.30 14.82
CA ASP A 5 -2.09 17.03 13.89
C ASP A 5 -1.15 15.91 14.39
N ARG A 6 -0.99 15.75 15.71
CA ARG A 6 -0.18 14.66 16.30
C ARG A 6 -0.90 13.32 16.26
N LEU A 7 -2.20 13.30 16.52
CA LEU A 7 -3.02 12.08 16.46
C LEU A 7 -3.16 11.58 15.02
N GLU A 8 -3.33 12.51 14.07
CA GLU A 8 -3.35 12.21 12.63
C GLU A 8 -2.01 11.65 12.15
N ASP A 9 -0.88 12.20 12.63
CA ASP A 9 0.46 11.68 12.31
C ASP A 9 0.68 10.27 12.89
N ASP A 10 0.21 10.00 14.11
CA ASP A 10 0.29 8.67 14.74
C ASP A 10 -0.53 7.62 13.99
N GLU A 11 -1.74 7.97 13.55
CA GLU A 11 -2.58 7.05 12.78
C GLU A 11 -2.00 6.78 11.39
N LEU A 12 -1.53 7.81 10.70
CA LEU A 12 -0.86 7.65 9.40
C LEU A 12 0.39 6.78 9.54
N ALA A 13 1.20 6.99 10.59
CA ALA A 13 2.37 6.18 10.88
C ALA A 13 2.02 4.71 11.12
N ARG A 14 0.92 4.42 11.85
CA ARG A 14 0.43 3.05 12.04
C ARG A 14 0.03 2.40 10.73
N ARG A 15 -0.75 3.09 9.89
CA ARG A 15 -1.17 2.58 8.58
C ARG A 15 0.02 2.33 7.65
N LEU A 16 1.02 3.22 7.67
CA LEU A 16 2.26 3.05 6.88
C LEU A 16 3.06 1.83 7.32
N ARG A 17 3.15 1.55 8.63
CA ARG A 17 3.81 0.33 9.14
C ARG A 17 3.08 -0.94 8.72
N GLU A 18 1.75 -0.92 8.76
CA GLU A 18 0.94 -2.06 8.34
C GLU A 18 1.10 -2.34 6.83
N ALA A 19 1.04 -1.29 6.01
CA ALA A 19 1.34 -1.40 4.58
C ALA A 19 2.74 -1.95 4.33
N HIS A 20 3.76 -1.46 5.06
CA HIS A 20 5.12 -1.98 4.96
C HIS A 20 5.19 -3.46 5.34
N ARG A 21 4.49 -3.89 6.40
CA ARG A 21 4.45 -5.29 6.84
C ARG A 21 3.87 -6.19 5.75
N ARG A 22 2.75 -5.81 5.14
CA ARG A 22 2.13 -6.52 4.00
C ARG A 22 3.07 -6.59 2.80
N VAL A 23 3.70 -5.47 2.42
CA VAL A 23 4.70 -5.44 1.34
C VAL A 23 5.90 -6.35 1.64
N ARG A 24 6.31 -6.48 2.91
CA ARG A 24 7.40 -7.41 3.27
C ARG A 24 7.03 -8.88 3.08
N LEU A 25 5.76 -9.24 3.23
CA LEU A 25 5.22 -10.59 3.07
C LEU A 25 4.98 -10.96 1.60
N LEU A 26 4.96 -9.98 0.69
CA LEU A 26 4.81 -10.24 -0.75
C LEU A 26 6.07 -10.90 -1.37
N PRO A 27 5.88 -11.70 -2.44
CA PRO A 27 6.98 -12.22 -3.24
C PRO A 27 7.79 -11.09 -3.89
N ALA A 28 9.08 -11.32 -4.15
CA ALA A 28 10.04 -10.29 -4.57
C ALA A 28 9.60 -9.47 -5.80
N ALA A 29 8.94 -10.09 -6.77
CA ALA A 29 8.44 -9.44 -7.98
C ALA A 29 7.36 -8.38 -7.68
N GLU A 30 6.43 -8.67 -6.78
CA GLU A 30 5.41 -7.72 -6.33
C GLU A 30 6.01 -6.68 -5.38
N LYS A 31 6.97 -7.10 -4.55
CA LYS A 31 7.64 -6.25 -3.57
C LYS A 31 8.39 -5.08 -4.20
N GLU A 32 9.04 -5.26 -5.35
CA GLU A 32 9.66 -4.13 -6.08
C GLU A 32 8.64 -3.14 -6.63
N ARG A 33 7.56 -3.63 -7.26
CA ARG A 33 6.47 -2.79 -7.78
C ARG A 33 5.80 -2.00 -6.65
N MET A 34 5.44 -2.70 -5.57
CA MET A 34 4.76 -2.12 -4.43
C MET A 34 5.69 -1.23 -3.61
N GLY A 35 6.98 -1.53 -3.53
CA GLY A 35 7.99 -0.69 -2.88
C GLY A 35 8.13 0.68 -3.55
N ARG A 36 8.16 0.74 -4.89
CA ARG A 36 8.17 2.02 -5.63
C ARG A 36 6.90 2.83 -5.38
N ARG A 37 5.74 2.16 -5.36
CA ARG A 37 4.43 2.79 -5.10
C ARG A 37 4.31 3.31 -3.67
N TYR A 38 4.84 2.55 -2.70
CA TYR A 38 4.89 2.92 -1.29
C TYR A 38 5.77 4.15 -1.05
N LEU A 39 6.94 4.24 -1.69
CA LEU A 39 7.80 5.42 -1.60
C LEU A 39 7.10 6.69 -2.10
N ALA A 40 6.33 6.60 -3.19
CA ALA A 40 5.55 7.74 -3.68
C ALA A 40 4.46 8.19 -2.69
N ILE A 41 3.85 7.25 -1.94
CA ILE A 41 2.89 7.57 -0.89
C ILE A 41 3.59 8.23 0.31
N CYS A 42 4.78 7.75 0.70
CA CYS A 42 5.60 8.39 1.73
C CYS A 42 6.02 9.82 1.35
N ASP A 43 6.36 10.07 0.08
CA ASP A 43 6.71 11.41 -0.37
C ASP A 43 5.49 12.34 -0.37
N LEU A 44 4.33 11.81 -0.78
CA LEU A 44 3.06 12.53 -0.69
C LEU A 44 2.68 12.84 0.76
N ALA A 45 2.91 11.93 1.71
CA ALA A 45 2.62 12.13 3.13
C ALA A 45 3.39 13.32 3.74
N LYS A 46 4.57 13.64 3.21
CA LYS A 46 5.35 14.81 3.63
C LYS A 46 4.77 16.13 3.11
N ARG A 47 3.96 16.09 2.06
CA ARG A 47 3.37 17.28 1.40
C ARG A 47 1.91 17.46 1.76
N ASP A 48 1.13 16.39 1.70
CA ASP A 48 -0.31 16.34 1.88
C ASP A 48 -0.71 15.05 2.62
N ARG A 49 -0.85 15.13 3.95
CA ARG A 49 -1.18 13.99 4.80
C ARG A 49 -2.56 13.39 4.50
N GLU A 50 -3.59 14.22 4.31
CA GLU A 50 -4.94 13.75 3.97
C GLU A 50 -4.95 12.95 2.66
N ARG A 51 -4.33 13.48 1.61
CA ARG A 51 -4.23 12.77 0.32
C ARG A 51 -3.41 11.50 0.44
N ALA A 52 -2.35 11.50 1.24
CA ALA A 52 -1.56 10.31 1.48
C ALA A 52 -2.37 9.23 2.21
N ALA A 53 -3.21 9.60 3.18
CA ALA A 53 -4.09 8.67 3.88
C ALA A 53 -5.07 7.98 2.91
N THR A 54 -5.75 8.75 2.04
CA THR A 54 -6.64 8.19 1.02
C THR A 54 -5.90 7.28 0.03
N ARG A 55 -4.69 7.68 -0.38
CA ARG A 55 -3.90 6.92 -1.35
C ARG A 55 -3.27 5.66 -0.76
N LEU A 56 -2.96 5.69 0.53
CA LEU A 56 -2.51 4.55 1.32
C LEU A 56 -3.65 3.53 1.51
N ASP A 57 -4.87 4.00 1.78
CA ASP A 57 -6.05 3.15 1.88
C ASP A 57 -6.32 2.41 0.56
N ALA A 58 -6.34 3.13 -0.56
CA ALA A 58 -6.46 2.53 -1.89
C ALA A 58 -5.32 1.55 -2.22
N PHE A 59 -4.10 1.82 -1.74
CA PHE A 59 -2.96 0.93 -1.90
C PHE A 59 -3.12 -0.37 -1.09
N LEU A 60 -3.63 -0.27 0.14
CA LEU A 60 -3.95 -1.42 0.98
C LEU A 60 -5.09 -2.27 0.37
N ALA A 61 -6.13 -1.63 -0.14
CA ALA A 61 -7.21 -2.33 -0.85
C ALA A 61 -6.71 -3.04 -2.12
N ALA A 62 -5.77 -2.43 -2.85
CA ALA A 62 -5.15 -3.05 -4.01
C ALA A 62 -4.24 -4.23 -3.63
N LEU A 63 -3.55 -4.16 -2.49
CA LEU A 63 -2.78 -5.27 -1.91
C LEU A 63 -3.67 -6.44 -1.53
N ASP A 64 -4.81 -6.16 -0.90
CA ASP A 64 -5.80 -7.16 -0.49
C ASP A 64 -6.44 -7.84 -1.72
N GLY A 65 -6.89 -7.05 -2.69
CA GLY A 65 -7.49 -7.56 -3.94
C GLY A 65 -6.51 -8.28 -4.88
N ALA A 66 -5.22 -7.90 -4.91
CA ALA A 66 -4.18 -8.63 -5.64
C ALA A 66 -3.83 -9.97 -4.95
N SER A 67 -4.03 -10.06 -3.64
CA SER A 67 -3.84 -11.30 -2.88
C SER A 67 -5.06 -12.23 -2.99
N ASP A 68 -6.26 -11.67 -3.17
CA ASP A 68 -7.53 -12.39 -3.34
C ASP A 68 -7.80 -12.79 -4.81
N THR A 69 -6.99 -12.35 -5.77
CA THR A 69 -7.06 -12.94 -7.11
C THR A 69 -6.32 -14.27 -7.07
N PRO A 70 -7.00 -15.44 -7.10
CA PRO A 70 -6.35 -16.63 -7.61
C PRO A 70 -5.93 -16.26 -9.03
N ARG A 71 -4.63 -16.05 -9.22
CA ARG A 71 -4.01 -16.11 -10.53
C ARG A 71 -4.30 -17.52 -11.03
N ALA A 72 -5.44 -17.67 -11.70
CA ALA A 72 -5.77 -18.87 -12.42
C ALA A 72 -4.59 -19.12 -13.37
N PRO A 73 -3.90 -20.26 -13.19
CA PRO A 73 -2.75 -20.57 -14.00
C PRO A 73 -3.22 -20.78 -15.46
N GLU A 74 -2.39 -20.29 -16.37
CA GLU A 74 -2.17 -20.80 -17.72
C GLU A 74 -3.36 -21.19 -18.64
N ASN A 75 -3.45 -20.41 -19.72
CA ASN A 75 -3.70 -20.90 -21.08
C ASN A 75 -2.95 -22.22 -21.35
N PRO A 76 -3.62 -23.28 -21.82
CA PRO A 76 -3.44 -23.61 -23.23
C PRO A 76 -4.72 -24.20 -23.85
N LEU A 77 -5.29 -23.52 -24.85
CA LEU A 77 -5.96 -24.24 -25.93
C LEU A 77 -5.28 -23.89 -27.25
N GLY A 78 -4.30 -24.73 -27.58
CA GLY A 78 -4.10 -25.13 -28.95
C GLY A 78 -5.11 -26.23 -29.30
N ILE A 79 -5.93 -25.97 -30.31
CA ILE A 79 -6.21 -26.79 -31.51
C ILE A 79 -7.19 -25.99 -32.36
#